data_AF-A0A357ZCG1-F1
#
_entry.id   AF-A0A357ZCG1-F1
#
_cell.length_a   1.000
_cell.length_b   1.000
_cell.length_c   1.000
_cell.angle_alpha   90.00
_cell.angle_beta   90.00
_cell.angle_gamma   90.00
#
_symmetry.space_group_name_H-M   'P 1'
#
loop_
_entity.id
_entity.type
_entity.pdbx_description
1 polymer ?
#
loop_
_entity_poly.entity_id
_entity_poly.type
_entity_poly.pdbx_seq_one_letter_code
_entity_poly.pdbx_strand_id
1 'polypeptide(L)'
;PQNFDESSSTAMFSYAITIGLKLKLIPASEYDPIIDRAYNALKTTGVKSMGDGYLIPVKVSGGTCVGSKDYYLTRKITEGTGFGYGSFILFGLAYEQYKGIRK
;
A
#
# COMPACT_ATOMS: atom_id res chain seq x y z
N PRO A 1 15.95 -17.76 0.45
CA PRO A 1 15.10 -16.95 -0.46
C PRO A 1 15.23 -15.45 -0.15
N GLN A 2 15.18 -14.59 -1.17
CA GLN A 2 15.31 -13.13 -1.01
C GLN A 2 13.95 -12.51 -0.66
N ASN A 3 13.95 -11.52 0.23
CA ASN A 3 12.74 -10.76 0.56
C ASN A 3 12.30 -9.88 -0.62
N PHE A 4 11.07 -9.37 -0.59
CA PHE A 4 10.54 -8.48 -1.62
C PHE A 4 9.71 -7.34 -1.02
N ASP A 5 9.58 -6.26 -1.78
CA ASP A 5 8.71 -5.15 -1.40
C ASP A 5 7.24 -5.55 -1.62
N GLU A 6 6.48 -5.60 -0.54
CA GLU A 6 5.09 -6.05 -0.54
C GLU A 6 4.14 -4.86 -0.50
N SER A 7 3.29 -4.73 -1.52
CA SER A 7 2.49 -3.52 -1.72
C SER A 7 1.28 -3.42 -0.81
N SER A 8 0.63 -4.54 -0.45
CA SER A 8 -0.62 -4.47 0.31
C SER A 8 -0.39 -3.97 1.74
N SER A 9 0.67 -4.43 2.39
CA SER A 9 1.15 -3.97 3.70
C SER A 9 1.66 -2.54 3.65
N THR A 10 2.41 -2.17 2.59
CA THR A 10 2.83 -0.78 2.37
C THR A 10 1.62 0.16 2.35
N ALA A 11 0.56 -0.20 1.61
CA ALA A 11 -0.69 0.56 1.59
C ALA A 11 -1.39 0.58 2.95
N MET A 12 -1.47 -0.57 3.65
CA MET A 12 -2.11 -0.65 4.98
C MET A 12 -1.40 0.20 6.04
N PHE A 13 -0.08 0.13 6.14
CA PHE A 13 0.67 0.97 7.08
C PHE A 13 0.56 2.44 6.74
N SER A 14 0.62 2.78 5.45
CA SER A 14 0.48 4.17 5.01
C SER A 14 -0.92 4.71 5.27
N TYR A 15 -1.96 3.89 5.15
CA TYR A 15 -3.32 4.24 5.58
C TYR A 15 -3.36 4.54 7.08
N ALA A 16 -2.85 3.64 7.93
CA ALA A 16 -2.84 3.84 9.38
C ALA A 16 -2.07 5.12 9.78
N ILE A 17 -0.91 5.36 9.18
CA ILE A 17 -0.14 6.61 9.38
C ILE A 17 -0.96 7.82 8.94
N THR A 18 -1.60 7.76 7.78
CA THR A 18 -2.45 8.87 7.29
C THR A 18 -3.61 9.16 8.23
N ILE A 19 -4.26 8.14 8.80
CA ILE A 19 -5.29 8.34 9.82
C ILE A 19 -4.70 8.95 11.09
N GLY A 20 -3.53 8.49 11.54
CA GLY A 20 -2.80 9.08 12.67
C GLY A 20 -2.50 10.56 12.46
N LEU A 21 -2.07 10.94 11.26
CA LEU A 21 -1.84 12.34 10.86
C LEU A 21 -3.12 13.17 10.89
N LYS A 22 -4.21 12.68 10.26
CA LYS A 22 -5.53 13.35 10.26
C LYS A 22 -6.06 13.59 11.67
N LEU A 23 -5.86 12.63 12.57
CA LEU A 23 -6.28 12.71 13.97
C LEU A 23 -5.27 13.42 14.87
N LYS A 24 -4.13 13.88 14.32
CA LYS A 24 -3.03 14.54 15.05
C LYS A 24 -2.47 13.69 16.20
N LEU A 25 -2.41 12.37 16.00
CA LEU A 25 -1.88 11.40 16.97
C LEU A 25 -0.36 11.19 16.84
N ILE A 26 0.21 11.57 15.70
CA ILE A 26 1.63 11.41 15.37
C ILE A 26 2.19 12.68 14.72
N PRO A 27 3.50 12.96 14.84
CA PRO A 27 4.10 14.21 14.36
C PRO A 27 4.14 14.30 12.83
N ALA A 28 3.47 15.31 12.27
CA ALA A 28 3.44 15.54 10.82
C ALA A 28 4.82 15.74 10.20
N SER A 29 5.73 16.42 10.90
CA SER A 29 7.09 16.66 10.43
C SER A 29 7.88 15.39 10.12
N GLU A 30 7.56 14.28 10.81
CA GLU A 30 8.23 12.99 10.61
C GLU A 30 7.48 12.10 9.62
N TYR A 31 6.14 12.07 9.71
CA TYR A 31 5.34 11.08 9.00
C TYR A 31 4.75 11.56 7.67
N ASP A 32 4.61 12.86 7.42
CA ASP A 32 4.18 13.37 6.11
C ASP A 32 5.11 12.90 4.97
N PRO A 33 6.46 13.04 5.09
CA PRO A 33 7.36 12.56 4.04
C PRO A 33 7.30 11.04 3.82
N ILE A 34 6.86 10.28 4.83
CA ILE A 34 6.73 8.82 4.74
C ILE A 34 5.52 8.46 3.87
N ILE A 35 4.34 9.05 4.13
CA ILE A 35 3.15 8.77 3.32
C ILE A 35 3.27 9.31 1.90
N ASP A 36 3.97 10.43 1.68
CA ASP A 36 4.24 10.95 0.34
C ASP A 36 5.11 9.98 -0.47
N ARG A 37 6.18 9.43 0.15
CA ARG A 37 7.03 8.40 -0.49
C ARG A 37 6.25 7.13 -0.79
N ALA A 38 5.42 6.66 0.15
CA ALA A 38 4.63 5.46 -0.05
C ALA A 38 3.58 5.62 -1.17
N TYR A 39 2.85 6.74 -1.19
CA TYR A 39 1.88 7.04 -2.24
C TYR A 39 2.55 7.06 -3.63
N ASN A 40 3.72 7.70 -3.75
CA ASN A 40 4.49 7.71 -4.99
C ASN A 40 5.02 6.33 -5.39
N ALA A 41 5.55 5.54 -4.44
CA ALA A 41 6.04 4.19 -4.69
C ALA A 41 4.93 3.25 -5.18
N LEU A 42 3.74 3.34 -4.58
CA LEU A 42 2.58 2.53 -4.99
C LEU A 42 2.06 2.95 -6.38
N LYS A 43 2.01 4.24 -6.69
CA LYS A 43 1.61 4.73 -8.01
C LYS A 43 2.58 4.35 -9.14
N THR A 44 3.87 4.26 -8.83
CA THR A 44 4.91 4.03 -9.85
C THR A 44 5.31 2.57 -9.99
N THR A 45 5.29 1.80 -8.88
CA THR A 45 5.79 0.42 -8.86
C THR A 45 4.83 -0.59 -8.22
N GLY A 46 3.79 -0.11 -7.53
CA GLY A 46 2.78 -0.93 -6.87
C GLY A 46 1.52 -1.16 -7.71
N VAL A 47 1.39 -0.51 -8.87
CA VAL A 47 0.30 -0.73 -9.83
C VAL A 47 0.83 -1.06 -11.22
N LYS A 48 0.00 -1.74 -12.00
CA LYS A 48 0.24 -2.05 -13.42
C LYS A 48 -0.98 -1.65 -14.23
N SER A 49 -0.74 -1.05 -15.40
CA SER A 49 -1.80 -0.73 -16.36
C SER A 49 -2.28 -1.99 -17.06
N MET A 50 -3.60 -2.14 -17.17
CA MET A 50 -4.26 -3.21 -17.93
C MET A 50 -4.85 -2.70 -19.26
N GLY A 51 -4.58 -1.45 -19.63
CA GLY A 51 -5.25 -0.78 -20.76
C GLY A 51 -6.50 -0.02 -20.32
N ASP A 52 -7.01 0.84 -21.20
CA ASP A 52 -8.27 1.59 -21.04
C ASP A 52 -8.41 2.37 -19.72
N GLY A 53 -7.29 2.81 -19.15
CA GLY A 53 -7.25 3.55 -17.89
C GLY A 53 -7.37 2.69 -16.62
N TYR A 54 -7.46 1.36 -16.74
CA TYR A 54 -7.52 0.45 -15.60
C TYR A 54 -6.14 0.18 -15.02
N LEU A 55 -6.04 0.27 -13.70
CA LEU A 55 -4.86 -0.06 -12.91
C LEU A 55 -5.18 -1.22 -11.97
N ILE A 56 -4.22 -2.15 -11.83
CA ILE A 56 -4.32 -3.26 -10.88
C ILE A 56 -3.15 -3.23 -9.89
N PRO A 57 -3.38 -3.56 -8.61
CA PRO A 57 -2.31 -3.75 -7.64
C PRO A 57 -1.36 -4.88 -8.05
N VAL A 58 -0.06 -4.68 -7.85
CA VAL A 58 0.99 -5.68 -8.09
C VAL A 58 1.93 -5.77 -6.90
N LYS A 59 2.80 -6.80 -6.89
CA LYS A 59 3.69 -7.12 -5.76
C LYS A 59 2.92 -7.37 -4.46
N VAL A 60 1.78 -8.04 -4.58
CA VAL A 60 0.93 -8.37 -3.42
C VAL A 60 1.18 -9.82 -3.01
N SER A 61 1.46 -10.05 -1.73
CA SER A 61 1.57 -11.43 -1.24
C SER A 61 0.23 -12.14 -1.37
N GLY A 62 0.19 -13.34 -1.92
CA GLY A 62 -1.04 -14.14 -1.99
C GLY A 62 -1.60 -14.45 -0.59
N GLY A 63 -2.84 -14.95 -0.51
CA GLY A 63 -3.45 -15.36 0.77
C GLY A 63 -2.51 -16.30 1.55
N THR A 64 -2.20 -15.93 2.79
CA THR A 64 -1.10 -16.53 3.55
C THR A 64 -1.53 -16.82 4.99
N CYS A 65 -1.21 -18.01 5.48
CA CYS A 65 -1.46 -18.43 6.86
C CYS A 65 -0.21 -18.19 7.74
N VAL A 66 -0.26 -18.61 9.00
CA VAL A 66 0.93 -18.63 9.87
C VAL A 66 1.92 -19.69 9.38
N GLY A 67 3.21 -19.36 9.34
CA GLY A 67 4.25 -20.30 8.92
C GLY A 67 5.66 -19.85 9.26
N SER A 68 6.65 -20.59 8.74
CA SER A 68 8.08 -20.30 8.93
C SER A 68 8.56 -19.12 8.08
N LYS A 69 9.76 -18.64 8.35
CA LYS A 69 10.43 -17.62 7.51
C LYS A 69 10.45 -18.02 6.03
N ASP A 70 10.87 -19.25 5.73
CA ASP A 70 10.96 -19.71 4.33
C ASP A 70 9.57 -19.82 3.69
N TYR A 71 8.55 -20.18 4.46
CA TYR A 71 7.17 -20.15 3.99
C TYR A 71 6.74 -18.75 3.54
N TYR A 72 7.06 -17.70 4.32
CA TYR A 72 6.74 -16.32 3.95
C TYR A 72 7.56 -15.82 2.76
N LEU A 73 8.87 -16.09 2.73
CA LEU A 73 9.77 -15.62 1.67
C LEU A 73 9.58 -16.33 0.32
N THR A 74 8.79 -17.41 0.28
CA THR A 74 8.47 -18.16 -0.94
C THR A 74 6.99 -18.03 -1.33
N ARG A 75 6.22 -17.17 -0.65
CA ARG A 75 4.82 -16.94 -1.03
C ARG A 75 4.73 -16.44 -2.46
N LYS A 76 3.69 -16.92 -3.14
CA LYS A 76 3.37 -16.44 -4.48
C LYS A 76 3.10 -14.94 -4.42
N ILE A 77 3.85 -14.18 -5.20
CA ILE A 77 3.58 -12.78 -5.48
C ILE A 77 2.46 -12.75 -6.53
N THR A 78 1.43 -11.96 -6.26
CA THR A 78 0.18 -11.91 -6.99
C THR A 78 -0.14 -10.50 -7.47
N GLU A 79 -1.08 -10.41 -8.42
CA GLU A 79 -1.60 -9.18 -9.01
C GLU A 79 -3.13 -9.18 -8.89
N GLY A 80 -3.75 -8.01 -8.77
CA GLY A 80 -5.20 -7.84 -8.86
C GLY A 80 -6.01 -8.59 -7.78
N THR A 81 -5.45 -8.80 -6.59
CA THR A 81 -6.19 -9.46 -5.50
C THR A 81 -7.16 -8.49 -4.81
N GLY A 82 -8.30 -8.99 -4.33
CA GLY A 82 -9.32 -8.18 -3.67
C GLY A 82 -8.82 -7.39 -2.46
N PHE A 83 -7.98 -8.01 -1.63
CA PHE A 83 -7.36 -7.35 -0.47
C PHE A 83 -6.29 -6.33 -0.88
N GLY A 84 -5.61 -6.53 -2.01
CA GLY A 84 -4.73 -5.53 -2.60
C GLY A 84 -5.51 -4.30 -3.08
N TYR A 85 -6.62 -4.49 -3.78
CA TYR A 85 -7.49 -3.36 -4.17
C TYR A 85 -8.01 -2.60 -2.95
N GLY A 86 -8.51 -3.33 -1.95
CA GLY A 86 -9.05 -2.72 -0.74
C GLY A 86 -8.04 -1.83 -0.03
N SER A 87 -6.81 -2.30 0.20
CA SER A 87 -5.80 -1.50 0.89
C SER A 87 -5.34 -0.30 0.08
N PHE A 88 -5.18 -0.43 -1.24
CA PHE A 88 -4.79 0.68 -2.12
C PHE A 88 -5.86 1.76 -2.18
N ILE A 89 -7.13 1.38 -2.31
CA ILE A 89 -8.26 2.34 -2.36
C ILE A 89 -8.38 3.07 -1.03
N LEU A 90 -8.33 2.34 0.11
CA LEU A 90 -8.39 2.95 1.43
C LEU A 90 -7.27 3.97 1.64
N PHE A 91 -6.03 3.58 1.34
CA PHE A 91 -4.89 4.48 1.48
C PHE A 91 -5.00 5.68 0.53
N GLY A 92 -5.27 5.45 -0.75
CA GLY A 92 -5.34 6.50 -1.77
C GLY A 92 -6.39 7.57 -1.42
N LEU A 93 -7.59 7.14 -1.00
CA LEU A 93 -8.64 8.06 -0.57
C LEU A 93 -8.24 8.85 0.68
N ALA A 94 -7.69 8.18 1.69
CA ALA A 94 -7.28 8.84 2.93
C ALA A 94 -6.16 9.87 2.68
N TYR A 95 -5.18 9.51 1.85
CA TYR A 95 -4.07 10.37 1.46
C TYR A 95 -4.56 11.60 0.71
N GLU A 96 -5.39 11.41 -0.33
CA GLU A 96 -5.90 12.52 -1.14
C GLU A 96 -6.75 13.49 -0.31
N GLN A 97 -7.55 12.98 0.62
CA GLN A 97 -8.30 13.82 1.56
C GLN A 97 -7.37 14.58 2.51
N TYR A 98 -6.37 13.90 3.08
CA TYR A 98 -5.41 14.52 4.00
C TYR A 98 -4.62 15.65 3.33
N LYS A 99 -4.18 15.44 2.08
CA LYS A 99 -3.44 16.44 1.30
C LYS A 99 -4.34 17.50 0.64
N GLY A 100 -5.66 17.42 0.81
CA GLY A 100 -6.62 18.35 0.19
C GLY A 100 -6.74 18.23 -1.33
N ILE A 101 -6.26 17.14 -1.93
CA ILE A 101 -6.40 16.82 -3.36
C ILE A 101 -7.86 16.43 -3.67
N ARG A 102 -8.47 15.70 -2.72
CA ARG A 102 -9.87 15.25 -2.77
C ARG A 102 -10.65 15.93 -1.65
N LYS A 103 -11.83 16.45 -1.99
CA LYS A 103 -12.79 17.03 -1.04
C LYS A 103 -13.63 15.96 -0.36
#